data_AF-A0AAD5MRH0-F1
#
_entry.id   AF-A0AAD5MRH0-F1
#
_cell.length_a   1.000
_cell.length_b   1.000
_cell.length_c   1.000
_cell.angle_alpha   90.00
_cell.angle_beta   90.00
_cell.angle_gamma   90.00
#
_symmetry.space_group_name_H-M   'P 1'
#
loop_
_entity.id
_entity.type
_entity.pdbx_description
1 polymer ?
#
loop_
_entity_poly.entity_id
_entity_poly.type
_entity_poly.pdbx_seq_one_letter_code
_entity_poly.pdbx_strand_id
1 'polypeptide(L)'
;MRTYKWNAAECRVRKRLLHGAIREKLKKLGGSTLVQVVNGIQLVDGKLDIVTFQLNTLNLDTEEPIKNLVWIEIGCPLYEKKPFYEQLTELGHINMDTFWKFIAVLWSK
;
A
#
# COMPACT_ATOMS: atom_id res chain seq x y z
N MET A 1 -5.91 1.59 11.05
CA MET A 1 -4.89 2.28 10.24
C MET A 1 -3.88 3.00 11.13
N ARG A 2 -2.58 2.76 10.96
CA ARG A 2 -1.52 3.59 11.56
C ARG A 2 -1.04 4.62 10.54
N THR A 3 -0.89 5.87 10.98
CA THR A 3 -0.36 6.98 10.19
C THR A 3 1.15 7.09 10.39
N TYR A 4 1.90 7.15 9.30
CA TYR A 4 3.34 7.38 9.33
C TYR A 4 3.68 8.65 8.54
N LYS A 5 4.51 9.52 9.13
CA LYS A 5 5.14 10.65 8.43
C LYS A 5 6.38 10.12 7.75
N TRP A 6 6.43 10.19 6.43
CA TRP A 6 7.40 9.43 5.65
C TRP A 6 8.63 10.29 5.27
N ASN A 7 9.82 9.86 5.68
CA ASN A 7 11.10 10.49 5.33
C ASN A 7 12.02 9.47 4.61
N ALA A 8 12.95 9.94 3.77
CA ALA A 8 13.83 9.10 2.94
C ALA A 8 14.62 8.02 3.73
N ALA A 9 14.94 8.28 5.00
CA ALA A 9 15.69 7.37 5.87
C ALA A 9 14.90 6.09 6.27
N GLU A 10 13.57 6.11 6.24
CA GLU A 10 12.72 5.00 6.71
C GLU A 10 12.45 3.91 5.63
N CYS A 11 13.15 3.97 4.49
CA CYS A 11 13.00 3.03 3.37
C CYS A 11 13.28 1.54 3.68
N ARG A 12 13.76 1.16 4.88
CA ARG A 12 14.62 -0.02 5.02
C ARG A 12 13.97 -1.34 5.45
N VAL A 13 12.67 -1.45 5.66
CA VAL A 13 12.07 -2.73 6.11
C VAL A 13 10.83 -3.10 5.28
N ARG A 14 10.98 -4.13 4.43
CA ARG A 14 9.94 -4.82 3.63
C ARG A 14 9.11 -3.97 2.63
N LYS A 15 9.76 -3.11 1.83
CA LYS A 15 9.06 -2.29 0.80
C LYS A 15 9.71 -2.27 -0.60
N ARG A 16 10.33 -3.35 -1.08
CA ARG A 16 10.97 -3.35 -2.42
C ARG A 16 10.00 -3.20 -3.59
N LEU A 17 8.86 -3.89 -3.56
CA LEU A 17 7.90 -3.85 -4.68
C LEU A 17 7.08 -2.55 -4.69
N LEU A 18 6.62 -2.12 -3.52
CA LEU A 18 5.82 -0.89 -3.41
C LEU A 18 6.64 0.36 -3.77
N HIS A 19 7.92 0.43 -3.37
CA HIS A 19 8.78 1.56 -3.74
C HIS A 19 9.02 1.65 -5.24
N GLY A 20 9.19 0.51 -5.92
CA GLY A 20 9.39 0.48 -7.38
C GLY A 20 8.19 1.07 -8.11
N ALA A 21 6.99 0.57 -7.80
CA ALA A 21 5.75 1.02 -8.41
C ALA A 21 5.45 2.50 -8.10
N ILE A 22 5.68 2.94 -6.85
CA ILE A 22 5.50 4.35 -6.46
C ILE A 22 6.51 5.25 -7.17
N ARG A 23 7.78 4.82 -7.29
CA ARG A 23 8.84 5.58 -7.97
C ARG A 23 8.60 5.69 -9.47
N GLU A 24 8.08 4.65 -10.12
CA GLU A 24 7.67 4.74 -11.53
C GLU A 24 6.47 5.67 -11.72
N LYS A 25 5.48 5.60 -10.83
CA LYS A 25 4.32 6.49 -10.90
C LYS A 25 4.75 7.94 -10.65
N LEU A 26 5.65 8.17 -9.69
CA LEU A 26 6.29 9.46 -9.43
C LEU A 26 7.04 10.02 -10.64
N LYS A 27 7.83 9.18 -11.34
CA LYS A 27 8.52 9.59 -12.58
C LYS A 27 7.54 10.02 -13.67
N LYS A 28 6.40 9.32 -13.80
CA LYS A 28 5.34 9.70 -14.75
C LYS A 28 4.60 10.98 -14.35
N LEU A 29 4.63 11.32 -13.07
CA LEU A 29 3.93 12.46 -12.47
C LEU A 29 4.82 13.71 -12.28
N GLY A 30 6.10 13.65 -12.69
CA GLY A 30 7.15 14.64 -12.42
C GLY A 30 6.96 16.05 -12.98
N GLY A 31 5.74 16.50 -13.22
CA GLY A 31 5.40 17.88 -13.55
C GLY A 31 4.10 18.40 -12.89
N SER A 32 3.45 17.63 -12.00
CA SER A 32 2.18 18.06 -11.39
C SER A 32 2.40 18.58 -9.97
N THR A 33 2.09 19.86 -9.75
CA THR A 33 2.07 20.56 -8.45
C THR A 33 0.88 20.19 -7.57
N LEU A 34 0.02 19.27 -8.01
CA LEU A 34 -1.16 18.85 -7.28
C LEU A 34 -0.84 17.69 -6.34
N VAL A 35 -1.45 17.72 -5.15
CA VAL A 35 -1.42 16.61 -4.20
C VAL A 35 -2.06 15.39 -4.84
N GLN A 36 -1.38 14.24 -4.80
CA GLN A 36 -1.89 13.01 -5.39
C GLN A 36 -2.04 11.90 -4.36
N VAL A 37 -3.18 11.21 -4.41
CA VAL A 37 -3.41 10.02 -3.60
C VAL A 37 -3.25 8.78 -4.47
N VAL A 38 -2.43 7.84 -4.01
CA VAL A 38 -2.17 6.57 -4.68
C VAL A 38 -2.42 5.43 -3.71
N ASN A 39 -3.29 4.52 -4.11
CA ASN A 39 -3.54 3.28 -3.39
C ASN A 39 -2.67 2.15 -3.96
N GLY A 40 -2.13 1.32 -3.08
CA GLY A 40 -1.37 0.12 -3.40
C GLY A 40 -1.88 -1.04 -2.56
N ILE A 41 -2.10 -2.19 -3.21
CA ILE A 41 -2.66 -3.38 -2.57
C ILE A 41 -1.79 -4.56 -2.93
N GLN A 42 -1.46 -5.39 -1.94
CA GLN A 42 -0.65 -6.59 -2.13
C GLN A 42 -1.27 -7.75 -1.36
N LEU A 43 -1.37 -8.92 -2.00
CA LEU A 43 -1.85 -10.15 -1.37
C LEU A 43 -0.69 -11.16 -1.32
N VAL A 44 -0.33 -11.60 -0.12
CA VAL A 44 0.75 -12.57 0.12
C VAL A 44 0.28 -13.61 1.13
N ASP A 45 0.37 -14.90 0.78
CA ASP A 45 0.06 -16.02 1.67
C ASP A 45 -1.31 -15.90 2.38
N GLY A 46 -2.35 -15.46 1.67
CA GLY A 46 -3.70 -15.28 2.22
C GLY A 46 -3.88 -14.01 3.09
N LYS A 47 -2.85 -13.16 3.18
CA LYS A 47 -2.89 -11.89 3.90
C LYS A 47 -2.81 -10.71 2.94
N LEU A 48 -3.70 -9.75 3.15
CA LEU A 48 -3.81 -8.54 2.38
C LEU A 48 -3.08 -7.40 3.09
N ASP A 49 -2.21 -6.73 2.34
CA ASP A 49 -1.56 -5.48 2.70
C ASP A 49 -2.21 -4.35 1.91
N ILE A 50 -2.74 -3.36 2.62
CA ILE A 50 -3.40 -2.18 2.05
C ILE A 50 -2.56 -0.95 2.39
N VAL A 51 -2.21 -0.17 1.36
CA VAL A 51 -1.40 1.03 1.51
C VAL A 51 -2.01 2.19 0.74
N THR A 52 -2.22 3.31 1.41
CA THR A 52 -2.62 4.58 0.80
C THR A 52 -1.50 5.58 0.99
N PHE A 53 -0.99 6.13 -0.10
CA PHE A 53 0.01 7.19 -0.12
C PHE A 53 -0.65 8.49 -0.53
N GLN A 54 -0.47 9.54 0.25
CA GLN A 54 -0.73 10.90 -0.19
C GLN A 54 0.62 11.59 -0.42
N LEU A 55 0.85 11.92 -1.67
CA LEU A 55 2.02 12.62 -2.14
C LEU A 55 1.74 14.12 -2.14
N ASN A 56 2.34 14.83 -1.19
CA ASN A 56 2.25 16.28 -1.03
C ASN A 56 3.43 17.01 -1.67
N THR A 57 4.62 16.41 -1.62
CA THR A 57 5.83 16.97 -2.23
C THR A 57 6.65 15.90 -2.94
N LEU A 58 7.25 16.30 -4.05
CA LEU A 58 8.26 15.54 -4.79
C LEU A 58 9.66 15.79 -4.26
N ASN A 59 9.85 16.87 -3.49
CA ASN A 59 11.12 17.19 -2.88
C ASN A 59 11.36 16.25 -1.69
N LEU A 60 12.42 15.45 -1.77
CA LEU A 60 12.81 14.47 -0.76
C LEU A 60 13.94 14.99 0.15
N ASP A 61 14.30 16.26 0.00
CA ASP A 61 15.31 16.90 0.83
C ASP A 61 14.88 16.92 2.29
N THR A 62 15.84 16.65 3.17
CA THR A 62 15.58 16.49 4.62
C THR A 62 15.11 17.78 5.30
N GLU A 63 15.33 18.93 4.67
CA GLU A 63 15.03 20.27 5.18
C GLU A 63 13.63 20.77 4.77
N GLU A 64 12.91 20.03 3.92
CA GLU A 64 11.56 20.41 3.49
C GLU A 64 10.54 20.27 4.64
N PRO A 65 9.77 21.33 4.95
CA PRO A 65 8.72 21.26 5.97
C PRO A 65 7.53 20.37 5.54
N ILE A 66 7.31 20.22 4.23
CA ILE A 66 6.18 19.47 3.68
C ILE A 66 6.53 17.97 3.63
N LYS A 67 5.71 17.14 4.29
CA LYS A 67 5.90 15.68 4.34
C LYS A 67 4.82 14.92 3.61
N ASN A 68 5.21 13.79 3.03
CA ASN A 68 4.28 12.83 2.46
C ASN A 68 3.63 11.98 3.57
N LEU A 69 2.35 11.66 3.38
CA LEU A 69 1.55 10.90 4.32
C LEU A 69 1.33 9.49 3.80
N VAL A 70 1.43 8.51 4.69
CA VAL A 70 1.21 7.11 4.36
C VAL A 70 0.35 6.45 5.41
N TRP A 71 -0.72 5.81 4.96
CA TRP A 71 -1.54 4.92 5.76
C TRP A 71 -1.28 3.48 5.34
N ILE A 72 -0.98 2.63 6.32
CA ILE A 72 -0.62 1.24 6.08
C ILE A 72 -1.45 0.35 7.00
N GLU A 73 -2.08 -0.66 6.41
CA GLU A 73 -2.56 -1.85 7.11
C GLU A 73 -1.85 -3.07 6.51
N ILE A 74 -1.04 -3.74 7.33
CA ILE A 74 -0.24 -4.89 6.90
C ILE A 74 -0.82 -6.15 7.53
N GLY A 75 -0.89 -7.23 6.76
CA GLY A 75 -1.10 -8.58 7.24
C GLY A 75 -2.56 -8.87 7.60
N CYS A 76 -3.53 -8.17 7.01
CA CYS A 76 -4.94 -8.43 7.24
C CYS A 76 -5.30 -9.81 6.67
N PRO A 77 -5.69 -10.80 7.49
CA PRO A 77 -6.04 -12.12 6.98
C PRO A 77 -7.27 -12.01 6.09
N LEU A 78 -7.16 -12.45 4.83
CA LEU A 78 -8.26 -12.51 3.88
C LEU A 78 -8.81 -13.93 3.79
N TYR A 79 -7.94 -14.92 3.68
CA TYR A 79 -8.31 -16.33 3.69
C TYR A 79 -7.19 -17.17 4.29
N GLU A 80 -7.53 -18.38 4.74
CA GLU A 80 -6.54 -19.33 5.23
C GLU A 80 -5.77 -19.96 4.07
N LYS A 81 -4.44 -19.86 4.13
CA LYS A 81 -3.58 -20.48 3.13
C LYS A 81 -3.73 -22.01 3.17
N LYS A 82 -3.90 -22.62 2.00
CA LYS A 82 -3.74 -24.06 1.84
C LYS A 82 -2.26 -24.42 1.66
N PRO A 83 -1.86 -25.67 1.96
CA PRO A 83 -0.52 -26.15 1.64
C PRO A 83 -0.23 -25.99 0.14
N PHE A 84 1.04 -25.75 -0.21
CA PHE A 84 1.46 -25.46 -1.58
C PHE A 84 1.05 -26.55 -2.60
N TYR A 85 0.96 -27.80 -2.16
CA TYR A 85 0.63 -28.94 -3.01
C TYR A 85 -0.88 -29.14 -3.22
N GLU A 86 -1.73 -28.34 -2.59
CA GLU A 86 -3.17 -28.36 -2.79
C GLU A 86 -3.61 -27.22 -3.70
N GLN A 87 -4.36 -27.54 -4.75
CA GLN A 87 -4.96 -26.52 -5.61
C GLN A 87 -6.02 -25.75 -4.80
N LEU A 88 -5.94 -24.42 -4.83
CA LEU A 88 -6.93 -23.51 -4.24
C LEU A 88 -8.20 -23.45 -5.11
N THR A 89 -8.84 -24.61 -5.31
CA THR A 89 -10.08 -24.74 -6.09
C THR A 89 -11.28 -24.18 -5.33
N GLU A 90 -11.23 -24.28 -4.00
CA GLU A 90 -12.24 -23.76 -3.08
C GLU A 90 -11.57 -22.89 -2.02
N LEU A 91 -12.05 -21.66 -1.88
CA LEU A 91 -11.78 -20.77 -0.76
C LEU A 91 -12.76 -21.13 0.35
N GLY A 92 -12.23 -21.57 1.50
CA GLY A 92 -13.05 -21.90 2.66
C GLY A 92 -13.58 -20.63 3.34
N HIS A 93 -12.98 -20.25 4.45
CA HIS A 93 -13.43 -19.08 5.20
C HIS A 93 -12.75 -17.79 4.70
N ILE A 94 -13.55 -16.90 4.10
CA ILE A 94 -13.12 -15.55 3.72
C ILE A 94 -13.46 -14.59 4.86
N ASN A 95 -12.47 -13.80 5.28
CA ASN A 95 -12.70 -12.70 6.21
C ASN A 95 -13.34 -11.54 5.46
N MET A 96 -14.66 -11.41 5.64
CA MET A 96 -15.45 -10.35 5.00
C MET A 96 -15.05 -8.95 5.48
N ASP A 97 -14.54 -8.77 6.71
CA ASP A 97 -14.10 -7.47 7.20
C ASP A 97 -12.88 -6.96 6.41
N THR A 98 -11.92 -7.85 6.14
CA THR A 98 -10.76 -7.53 5.29
C THR A 98 -11.20 -7.26 3.86
N PHE A 99 -12.18 -8.00 3.36
CA PHE A 99 -12.73 -7.80 2.02
C PHE A 99 -13.44 -6.43 1.89
N TRP A 100 -14.22 -6.01 2.89
CA TRP A 100 -14.88 -4.71 2.87
C TRP A 100 -13.87 -3.55 2.89
N LYS A 101 -12.77 -3.69 3.64
CA LYS A 101 -11.67 -2.71 3.60
C LYS A 101 -11.03 -2.62 2.22
N PHE A 102 -10.84 -3.74 1.55
CA PHE A 102 -10.34 -3.79 0.19
C PHE A 102 -11.27 -3.06 -0.80
N ILE A 103 -12.57 -3.35 -0.74
CA ILE A 103 -13.58 -2.69 -1.57
C ILE A 103 -13.63 -1.19 -1.29
N ALA A 104 -13.55 -0.77 -0.02
CA ALA A 104 -13.53 0.64 0.35
C ALA A 104 -12.38 1.41 -0.32
N VAL A 105 -11.21 0.79 -0.43
CA VAL A 105 -10.04 1.40 -1.10
C VAL A 105 -10.16 1.39 -2.62
N LEU A 106 -10.81 0.39 -3.22
CA LEU A 106 -11.09 0.39 -4.65
C LEU A 106 -12.15 1.41 -5.06
N TRP A 107 -13.13 1.65 -4.18
CA TRP A 107 -14.26 2.54 -4.46
C TRP A 107 -14.00 3.99 -4.07
N SER A 108 -12.83 4.32 -3.50
CA SER A 108 -12.42 5.71 -3.33
C SER A 108 -12.11 6.33 -4.70
N LYS A 109 -13.10 6.99 -5.29
CA LYS A 109 -12.94 7.85 -6.47
C LYS A 109 -12.39 9.22 -6.07
#